data_AF-A0A7C4I010-F1
#
_entry.id   AF-A0A7C4I010-F1
#
_cell.length_a   1.000
_cell.length_b   1.000
_cell.length_c   1.000
_cell.angle_alpha   90.00
_cell.angle_beta   90.00
_cell.angle_gamma   90.00
#
_symmetry.space_group_name_H-M   'P 1'
#
loop_
_entity.id
_entity.type
_entity.pdbx_description
1 polymer ?
#
loop_
_entity_poly.entity_id
_entity_poly.type
_entity_poly.pdbx_seq_one_letter_code
_entity_poly.pdbx_strand_id
1 'polypeptide(L)'
;MKLVESFLREYFPFIARYSKLSEILSDKDLASLGDAYINFVYSLALSKIAGKPVGRKIESSLLSSALKKSGIRSLLPPRTDRHRQADAAEALIVFGWLSGVISIKETLDILVRDADMVDNLCAILELILDRSKILQRSL
;
A
#
# COMPACT_ATOMS: atom_id res chain seq x y z
N MET A 1 10.95 8.33 -16.58
CA MET A 1 10.89 6.97 -16.00
C MET A 1 9.43 6.56 -15.79
N LYS A 2 8.61 6.51 -16.87
CA LYS A 2 7.20 6.05 -16.81
C LYS A 2 6.98 4.71 -17.54
N LEU A 3 7.97 4.25 -18.31
CA LEU A 3 7.80 3.13 -19.23
C LEU A 3 7.74 1.77 -18.50
N VAL A 4 8.50 1.58 -17.42
CA VAL A 4 8.64 0.26 -16.76
C VAL A 4 7.43 -0.11 -15.90
N GLU A 5 6.72 0.88 -15.35
CA GLU A 5 5.64 0.61 -14.38
C GLU A 5 4.28 0.37 -15.04
N SER A 6 4.03 0.84 -16.27
CA SER A 6 2.82 0.45 -17.01
C SER A 6 2.84 -1.03 -17.41
N PHE A 7 4.02 -1.64 -17.54
CA PHE A 7 4.16 -3.07 -17.84
C PHE A 7 3.66 -3.97 -16.71
N LEU A 8 3.73 -3.57 -15.43
CA LEU A 8 3.35 -4.45 -14.33
C LEU A 8 1.85 -4.76 -14.35
N ARG A 9 1.01 -3.77 -14.65
CA ARG A 9 -0.43 -3.98 -14.78
C ARG A 9 -0.78 -4.93 -15.91
N GLU A 10 -0.06 -4.85 -17.02
CA GLU A 10 -0.23 -5.76 -18.18
C GLU A 10 0.31 -7.17 -17.88
N TYR A 11 1.37 -7.28 -17.09
CA TYR A 11 1.99 -8.54 -16.70
C TYR A 11 1.17 -9.31 -15.64
N PHE A 12 0.46 -8.60 -14.78
CA PHE A 12 -0.37 -9.18 -13.71
C PHE A 12 -1.86 -8.99 -14.01
N PRO A 13 -2.49 -9.89 -14.80
CA PRO A 13 -3.87 -9.72 -15.27
C PRO A 13 -4.89 -9.67 -14.13
N PHE A 14 -4.57 -10.23 -12.96
CA PHE A 14 -5.42 -10.14 -11.79
C PHE A 14 -5.57 -8.71 -11.23
N ILE A 15 -4.74 -7.75 -11.64
CA ILE A 15 -4.90 -6.35 -11.27
C ILE A 15 -6.02 -5.69 -12.07
N ALA A 16 -6.19 -6.07 -13.34
CA ALA A 16 -7.21 -5.51 -14.21
C ALA A 16 -8.65 -5.89 -13.80
N ARG A 17 -8.83 -6.93 -12.97
CA ARG A 17 -10.15 -7.41 -12.53
C ARG A 17 -10.83 -6.49 -11.51
N TYR A 18 -10.05 -5.68 -10.79
CA TYR A 18 -10.60 -4.81 -9.76
C TYR A 18 -11.29 -3.61 -10.38
N SER A 19 -12.60 -3.52 -10.15
CA SER A 19 -13.45 -2.42 -10.62
C SER A 19 -13.79 -1.44 -9.49
N LYS A 20 -13.74 -1.92 -8.24
CA LYS A 20 -14.10 -1.13 -7.05
C LYS A 20 -13.02 -1.24 -5.98
N LEU A 21 -12.82 -0.15 -5.25
CA LEU A 21 -11.89 -0.12 -4.13
C LEU A 21 -12.24 -1.15 -3.04
N SER A 22 -13.52 -1.42 -2.80
CA SER A 22 -13.96 -2.44 -1.84
C SER A 22 -13.49 -3.85 -2.18
N GLU A 23 -13.30 -4.17 -3.46
CA GLU A 23 -12.80 -5.47 -3.91
C GLU A 23 -11.32 -5.62 -3.55
N ILE A 24 -10.52 -4.57 -3.79
CA ILE A 24 -9.10 -4.51 -3.43
C ILE A 24 -8.94 -4.66 -1.92
N LEU A 25 -9.69 -3.85 -1.14
CA LEU A 25 -9.58 -3.82 0.32
C LEU A 25 -10.01 -5.12 1.02
N SER A 26 -10.76 -5.98 0.33
CA SER A 26 -11.28 -7.24 0.90
C SER A 26 -10.57 -8.48 0.37
N ASP A 27 -9.59 -8.31 -0.54
CA ASP A 27 -8.90 -9.42 -1.20
C ASP A 27 -7.75 -9.96 -0.33
N LYS A 28 -7.92 -11.19 0.16
CA LYS A 28 -6.95 -11.84 1.05
C LYS A 28 -5.68 -12.30 0.34
N ASP A 29 -5.78 -12.70 -0.92
CA ASP A 29 -4.62 -13.14 -1.68
C ASP A 29 -3.74 -11.94 -2.02
N LEU A 30 -4.38 -10.81 -2.35
CA LEU A 30 -3.69 -9.54 -2.54
C LEU A 30 -3.09 -9.01 -1.24
N ALA A 31 -3.79 -9.13 -0.10
CA ALA A 31 -3.24 -8.78 1.20
C ALA A 31 -2.00 -9.62 1.55
N SER A 32 -2.04 -10.94 1.31
CA SER A 32 -0.90 -11.84 1.53
C SER A 32 0.32 -11.45 0.70
N LEU A 33 0.13 -11.09 -0.57
CA LEU A 33 1.21 -10.53 -1.40
C LEU A 33 1.68 -9.16 -0.86
N GLY A 34 0.75 -8.37 -0.35
CA GLY A 34 1.00 -7.08 0.25
C GLY A 34 1.85 -7.13 1.51
N ASP A 35 1.64 -8.09 2.41
CA ASP A 35 2.49 -8.31 3.59
C ASP A 35 3.96 -8.53 3.17
N ALA A 36 4.21 -9.41 2.19
CA ALA A 36 5.56 -9.64 1.68
C ALA A 36 6.16 -8.37 1.06
N TYR A 37 5.39 -7.65 0.25
CA TYR A 37 5.83 -6.41 -0.40
C TYR A 37 6.18 -5.31 0.61
N ILE A 38 5.29 -5.00 1.56
CA ILE A 38 5.52 -3.92 2.52
C ILE A 38 6.66 -4.24 3.46
N ASN A 39 6.84 -5.51 3.85
CA ASN A 39 7.99 -5.94 4.65
C ASN A 39 9.31 -5.72 3.92
N PHE A 40 9.36 -5.99 2.60
CA PHE A 40 10.53 -5.69 1.78
C PHE A 40 10.80 -4.19 1.70
N VAL A 41 9.80 -3.38 1.36
CA VAL A 41 9.98 -1.92 1.24
C VAL A 41 10.34 -1.28 2.58
N TYR A 42 9.75 -1.75 3.68
CA TYR A 42 10.09 -1.30 5.04
C TYR A 42 11.55 -1.66 5.41
N SER A 43 11.98 -2.88 5.09
CA SER A 43 13.37 -3.31 5.26
C SER A 43 14.35 -2.43 4.48
N LEU A 44 14.00 -2.06 3.25
CA LEU A 44 14.79 -1.12 2.45
C LEU A 44 14.83 0.30 3.06
N ALA A 45 13.72 0.79 3.60
CA ALA A 45 13.67 2.10 4.27
C ALA A 45 14.60 2.12 5.50
N LEU A 46 14.54 1.08 6.33
CA LEU A 46 15.46 0.93 7.46
C LEU A 46 16.90 0.77 7.02
N SER A 47 17.15 0.09 5.91
CA SER A 47 18.50 -0.06 5.36
C SER A 47 19.08 1.29 4.93
N LYS A 48 18.25 2.15 4.29
CA LYS A 48 18.62 3.52 3.89
C LYS A 48 18.96 4.38 5.11
N ILE A 49 18.14 4.31 6.16
CA ILE A 49 18.36 5.07 7.41
C ILE A 49 19.62 4.58 8.13
N ALA A 50 19.82 3.26 8.21
CA ALA A 50 20.94 2.65 8.94
C ALA A 50 22.28 2.68 8.16
N GLY A 51 22.26 2.96 6.85
CA GLY A 51 23.45 2.91 5.99
C GLY A 51 23.99 1.49 5.74
N LYS A 52 23.22 0.44 6.05
CA LYS A 52 23.59 -0.97 5.87
C LYS A 52 22.36 -1.84 5.63
N PRO A 53 22.48 -3.03 5.02
CA PRO A 53 21.35 -3.93 4.84
C PRO A 53 20.68 -4.33 6.16
N VAL A 54 19.35 -4.20 6.23
CA VAL A 54 18.50 -4.56 7.36
C VAL A 54 17.28 -5.32 6.83
N GLY A 55 16.88 -6.39 7.51
CA GLY A 55 15.62 -7.09 7.29
C GLY A 55 14.73 -6.99 8.52
N ARG A 56 13.52 -6.47 8.37
CA ARG A 56 12.54 -6.37 9.46
C ARG A 56 11.11 -6.42 8.93
N LYS A 57 10.25 -7.14 9.65
CA LYS A 57 8.81 -7.13 9.44
C LYS A 57 8.20 -5.85 10.03
N ILE A 58 7.28 -5.22 9.29
CA ILE A 58 6.51 -4.10 9.83
C ILE A 58 5.44 -4.63 10.80
N GLU A 59 5.20 -3.91 11.88
CA GLU A 59 4.14 -4.25 12.82
C GLU A 59 2.76 -3.99 12.18
N SER A 60 1.89 -4.99 12.10
CA SER A 60 0.52 -4.85 11.58
C SER A 60 -0.30 -3.80 12.35
N SER A 61 0.11 -3.51 13.58
CA SER A 61 -0.45 -2.46 14.43
C SER A 61 -0.26 -1.05 13.83
N LEU A 62 0.84 -0.80 13.11
CA LEU A 62 1.10 0.45 12.39
C LEU A 62 0.19 0.59 11.17
N LEU A 63 0.07 -0.46 10.37
CA LEU A 63 -0.76 -0.50 9.16
C LEU A 63 -2.24 -0.28 9.48
N SER A 64 -2.76 -1.00 10.48
CA SER A 64 -4.13 -0.81 10.95
C SER A 64 -4.39 0.60 11.51
N SER A 65 -3.41 1.20 12.18
CA SER A 65 -3.52 2.58 12.67
C SER A 65 -3.52 3.59 11.53
N ALA A 66 -2.67 3.39 10.52
CA ALA A 66 -2.59 4.25 9.33
C ALA A 66 -3.87 4.18 8.50
N LEU A 67 -4.44 2.99 8.32
CA LEU A 67 -5.72 2.81 7.63
C LEU A 67 -6.89 3.48 8.36
N LYS A 68 -6.87 3.45 9.70
CA LYS A 68 -7.85 4.18 10.51
C LYS A 68 -7.66 5.69 10.40
N LYS A 69 -6.41 6.17 10.43
CA LYS A 69 -6.06 7.60 10.37
C LYS A 69 -6.41 8.23 9.03
N SER A 70 -6.19 7.52 7.92
CA SER A 70 -6.52 7.95 6.55
C SER A 70 -8.02 7.98 6.22
N GLY A 71 -8.89 7.58 7.17
CA GLY A 71 -10.34 7.53 6.97
C GLY A 71 -10.83 6.36 6.10
N ILE A 72 -9.92 5.56 5.53
CA ILE A 72 -10.22 4.39 4.67
C ILE A 72 -11.02 3.33 5.43
N ARG A 73 -10.89 3.26 6.77
CA ARG A 73 -11.71 2.40 7.61
C ARG A 73 -13.22 2.55 7.32
N SER A 74 -13.70 3.73 6.95
CA SER A 74 -15.10 3.97 6.61
C SER A 74 -15.60 3.19 5.38
N LEU A 75 -14.68 2.74 4.52
CA LEU A 75 -14.96 1.97 3.31
C LEU A 75 -15.01 0.45 3.55
N LEU A 76 -14.57 0.01 4.73
CA LEU A 76 -14.61 -1.40 5.15
C LEU A 76 -15.94 -1.72 5.85
N PRO A 77 -16.39 -2.98 5.81
CA PRO A 77 -17.59 -3.40 6.54
C PRO A 77 -17.62 -2.94 8.01
N PRO A 78 -18.83 -2.72 8.57
CA PRO A 78 -18.96 -2.53 10.01
C PRO A 78 -18.33 -3.71 10.77
N ARG A 79 -17.68 -3.43 11.91
CA ARG A 79 -17.04 -4.44 12.77
C ARG A 79 -15.83 -5.20 12.19
N THR A 80 -15.23 -4.73 11.09
CA THR A 80 -13.89 -5.19 10.68
C THR A 80 -12.88 -4.98 11.81
N ASP A 81 -12.27 -6.08 12.26
CA ASP A 81 -11.26 -6.12 13.32
C ASP A 81 -9.93 -5.48 12.88
N ARG A 82 -8.98 -5.38 13.82
CA ARG A 82 -7.68 -4.74 13.56
C ARG A 82 -6.81 -5.50 12.56
N HIS A 83 -6.88 -6.84 12.56
CA HIS A 83 -6.10 -7.66 11.63
C HIS A 83 -6.56 -7.40 10.20
N ARG A 84 -7.87 -7.48 9.95
CA ARG A 84 -8.45 -7.20 8.63
C ARG A 84 -8.23 -5.77 8.16
N GLN A 85 -8.07 -4.81 9.09
CA GLN A 85 -7.66 -3.45 8.76
C GLN A 85 -6.19 -3.38 8.32
N ALA A 86 -5.30 -4.20 8.89
CA ALA A 86 -3.93 -4.30 8.40
C ALA A 86 -3.90 -4.96 7.00
N ASP A 87 -4.61 -6.08 6.83
CA ASP A 87 -4.73 -6.80 5.55
C ASP A 87 -5.22 -5.87 4.43
N ALA A 88 -6.22 -5.03 4.72
CA ALA A 88 -6.76 -4.06 3.76
C ALA A 88 -5.72 -2.99 3.36
N ALA A 89 -4.86 -2.57 4.30
CA ALA A 89 -3.78 -1.64 4.00
C ALA A 89 -2.71 -2.31 3.13
N GLU A 90 -2.33 -3.54 3.43
CA GLU A 90 -1.37 -4.35 2.66
C GLU A 90 -1.84 -4.55 1.22
N ALA A 91 -3.11 -4.95 1.04
CA ALA A 91 -3.72 -5.12 -0.26
C ALA A 91 -3.73 -3.82 -1.08
N LEU A 92 -4.09 -2.69 -0.46
CA LEU A 92 -4.10 -1.40 -1.14
C LEU A 92 -2.70 -0.96 -1.56
N ILE A 93 -1.71 -1.15 -0.68
CA ILE A 93 -0.32 -0.74 -0.95
C ILE A 93 0.25 -1.50 -2.14
N VAL A 94 0.10 -2.83 -2.17
CA VAL A 94 0.63 -3.63 -3.27
C VAL A 94 -0.14 -3.44 -4.56
N PHE A 95 -1.46 -3.23 -4.48
CA PHE A 95 -2.25 -2.81 -5.64
C PHE A 95 -1.71 -1.51 -6.24
N GLY A 96 -1.40 -0.51 -5.39
CA GLY A 96 -0.87 0.78 -5.82
C GLY A 96 0.44 0.61 -6.60
N TRP A 97 1.33 -0.27 -6.13
CA TRP A 97 2.58 -0.56 -6.83
C TRP A 97 2.36 -1.32 -8.14
N LEU A 98 1.60 -2.42 -8.13
CA LEU A 98 1.36 -3.26 -9.30
C LEU A 98 0.56 -2.53 -10.40
N SER A 99 -0.24 -1.52 -10.01
CA SER A 99 -0.99 -0.66 -10.94
C SER A 99 -0.18 0.53 -11.46
N GLY A 100 1.08 0.70 -11.03
CA GLY A 100 1.93 1.84 -11.40
C GLY A 100 1.47 3.18 -10.80
N VAL A 101 0.67 3.16 -9.74
CA VAL A 101 0.17 4.35 -9.06
C VAL A 101 1.24 4.99 -8.17
N ILE A 102 2.07 4.16 -7.55
CA ILE A 102 3.21 4.57 -6.72
C ILE A 102 4.40 3.64 -6.98
N SER A 103 5.60 4.21 -7.05
CA SER A 103 6.83 3.42 -7.19
C SER A 103 7.38 2.96 -5.84
N ILE A 104 8.25 1.94 -5.84
CA ILE A 104 9.03 1.57 -4.64
C ILE A 104 9.82 2.78 -4.14
N LYS A 105 10.46 3.53 -5.05
CA LYS A 105 11.25 4.71 -4.67
C LYS A 105 10.40 5.78 -3.98
N GLU A 106 9.22 6.10 -4.51
CA GLU A 106 8.30 7.05 -3.86
C GLU A 106 7.85 6.54 -2.49
N THR A 107 7.53 5.25 -2.39
CA THR A 107 7.15 4.63 -1.11
C THR A 107 8.29 4.77 -0.09
N LEU A 108 9.54 4.50 -0.49
CA LEU A 108 10.73 4.68 0.36
C LEU A 108 10.93 6.13 0.78
N ASP A 109 10.82 7.07 -0.16
CA ASP A 109 11.01 8.49 0.11
C ASP A 109 9.94 9.04 1.08
N ILE A 110 8.75 8.42 1.14
CA ILE A 110 7.74 8.72 2.16
C ILE A 110 8.07 8.06 3.50
N LEU A 111 8.46 6.78 3.52
CA LEU A 111 8.75 6.05 4.76
C LEU A 111 9.92 6.64 5.57
N VAL A 112 10.89 7.28 4.89
CA VAL A 112 12.08 7.87 5.53
C VAL A 112 11.93 9.34 5.91
N ARG A 113 10.73 9.92 5.78
CA ARG A 113 10.48 11.30 6.23
C ARG A 113 10.62 11.38 7.75
N ASP A 114 11.06 12.55 8.21
CA ASP A 114 11.11 12.91 9.63
C ASP A 114 9.70 13.20 10.15
N ALA A 115 8.93 12.14 10.32
CA ALA A 115 7.55 12.14 10.83
C ALA A 115 7.24 10.78 11.47
N ASP A 116 6.13 10.69 12.19
CA ASP A 116 5.67 9.44 12.77
C ASP A 116 5.41 8.37 11.69
N MET A 117 5.74 7.11 11.99
CA MET A 117 5.60 6.02 11.01
C MET A 117 4.14 5.81 10.58
N VAL A 118 3.17 6.02 11.48
CA VAL A 118 1.74 5.94 11.14
C VAL A 118 1.37 7.06 10.17
N ASP A 119 1.95 8.26 10.33
CA ASP A 119 1.76 9.38 9.39
C ASP A 119 2.34 9.08 8.01
N ASN A 120 3.55 8.52 7.95
CA ASN A 120 4.17 8.15 6.68
C ASN A 120 3.36 7.08 5.94
N LEU A 121 2.89 6.04 6.66
CA LEU A 121 2.00 5.03 6.09
C LEU A 121 0.65 5.61 5.66
N CYS A 122 0.08 6.52 6.46
CA CYS A 122 -1.16 7.23 6.12
C CYS A 122 -1.02 7.99 4.80
N ALA A 123 0.08 8.73 4.63
CA ALA A 123 0.38 9.46 3.41
C ALA A 123 0.53 8.54 2.18
N ILE A 124 1.10 7.34 2.34
CA ILE A 124 1.15 6.34 1.26
C ILE A 124 -0.26 5.91 0.85
N LEU A 125 -1.11 5.55 1.83
CA LEU A 125 -2.47 5.10 1.56
C LEU A 125 -3.31 6.19 0.88
N GLU A 126 -3.25 7.43 1.37
CA GLU A 126 -3.94 8.59 0.79
C GLU A 126 -3.45 8.88 -0.63
N LEU A 127 -2.13 8.84 -0.86
CA LEU A 127 -1.54 9.06 -2.18
C LEU A 127 -2.03 8.02 -3.19
N ILE A 128 -2.07 6.75 -2.80
CA ILE A 128 -2.59 5.67 -3.65
C ILE A 128 -4.06 5.92 -3.96
N LEU A 129 -4.88 6.24 -2.96
CA LEU A 129 -6.31 6.50 -3.19
C LEU A 129 -6.55 7.68 -4.13
N ASP A 130 -5.85 8.79 -3.92
CA ASP A 130 -6.08 10.00 -4.69
C ASP A 130 -5.64 9.83 -6.15
N ARG A 131 -4.52 9.15 -6.37
CA ARG A 131 -4.06 8.80 -7.73
C ARG A 131 -4.92 7.69 -8.37
N SER A 132 -5.48 6.78 -7.58
CA SER A 132 -6.40 5.74 -8.10
C SER A 132 -7.75 6.30 -8.53
N LYS A 133 -8.24 7.37 -7.89
CA LYS A 133 -9.46 8.08 -8.35
C LYS A 133 -9.29 8.68 -9.76
N ILE A 134 -8.08 9.07 -10.14
CA ILE A 134 -7.78 9.52 -11.52
C ILE A 134 -7.97 8.37 -12.51
N LEU A 135 -7.66 7.13 -12.11
CA LEU A 135 -7.88 5.93 -12.93
C LEU A 135 -9.37 5.54 -13.05
N GLN A 136 -10.22 5.95 -12.11
CA GLN A 136 -11.67 5.66 -12.12
C GLN A 136 -12.54 6.79 -12.70
N ARG A 137 -11.97 7.94 -13.07
CA ARG A 137 -12.68 9.06 -13.73
C ARG A 137 -12.84 8.91 -15.25
N SER A 138 -12.53 7.72 -15.79
CA SER A 138 -12.74 7.38 -17.20
C SER A 138 -14.10 6.71 -17.46
N LEU A 139 -15.07 6.90 -16.56
CA LEU A 139 -16.47 6.48 -16.72
C LEU A 139 -17.33 7.68 -17.11
#